data_AF-U2T4U9-F1
#
_entry.id   AF-U2T4U9-F1
#
_cell.length_a   1.000
_cell.length_b   1.000
_cell.length_c   1.000
_cell.angle_alpha   90.00
_cell.angle_beta   90.00
_cell.angle_gamma   90.00
#
_symmetry.space_group_name_H-M   'P 1'
#
loop_
_entity.id
_entity.type
_entity.pdbx_description
1 polymer ?
#
loop_
_entity_poly.entity_id
_entity_poly.type
_entity_poly.pdbx_seq_one_letter_code
_entity_poly.pdbx_strand_id
1 'polypeptide(L)' 'ATTGDPRAVGQVTRSGFETSLLVPAAATVAVQALDAGGTVLGTSKTVTV' A
#
# COMPACT_ATOMS: atom_id res chain seq x y z
N ALA A 1 -7.22 -15.20 -0.59
CA ALA A 1 -6.49 -14.40 0.40
C ALA A 1 -6.02 -15.35 1.48
N THR A 2 -4.71 -15.57 1.59
CA THR A 2 -4.12 -16.37 2.67
C THR A 2 -4.02 -15.47 3.90
N THR A 3 -4.24 -16.03 5.10
CA THR A 3 -4.50 -15.33 6.38
C THR A 3 -3.37 -14.39 6.90
N GLY A 4 -2.39 -14.02 6.07
CA GLY A 4 -1.31 -13.08 6.39
C GLY A 4 -1.06 -12.00 5.33
N ASP A 5 -1.78 -11.99 4.21
CA ASP A 5 -1.61 -10.94 3.21
C ASP A 5 -2.37 -9.68 3.62
N PRO A 6 -1.73 -8.50 3.70
CA PRO A 6 -2.41 -7.26 4.02
C PRO A 6 -3.50 -6.99 2.99
N ARG A 7 -4.74 -6.86 3.45
CA ARG A 7 -5.85 -6.45 2.60
C ARG A 7 -5.61 -5.03 2.11
N ALA A 8 -5.79 -4.78 0.82
CA ALA A 8 -5.69 -3.43 0.27
C ALA A 8 -6.68 -2.49 0.99
N VAL A 9 -6.13 -1.46 1.65
CA VAL A 9 -6.90 -0.40 2.33
C VAL A 9 -7.11 0.82 1.42
N GLY A 10 -6.39 0.90 0.31
CA GLY A 10 -6.51 1.94 -0.69
C GLY A 10 -5.48 1.79 -1.81
N GLN A 11 -5.71 2.47 -2.93
CA GLN A 11 -4.80 2.57 -4.06
C GLN A 11 -4.76 4.02 -4.52
N VAL A 12 -3.56 4.53 -4.78
CA VAL A 12 -3.37 5.90 -5.27
C VAL A 12 -2.40 5.90 -6.44
N THR A 13 -2.73 6.66 -7.48
CA THR A 13 -1.80 6.92 -8.58
C THR A 13 -0.83 8.01 -8.14
N ARG A 14 0.46 7.69 -8.09
CA ARG A 14 1.49 8.68 -7.79
C ARG A 14 1.65 9.63 -8.98
N SER A 15 1.56 10.94 -8.73
CA SER A 15 1.91 11.98 -9.69
C SER A 15 3.13 12.74 -9.16
N GLY A 16 4.30 12.53 -9.78
CA GLY A 16 5.57 13.12 -9.31
C GLY A 16 6.28 12.30 -8.23
N PHE A 17 6.94 12.97 -7.27
CA PHE A 17 7.79 12.30 -6.28
C PHE A 17 7.07 11.87 -5.00
N GLU A 18 5.90 12.41 -4.67
CA GLU A 18 5.19 12.05 -3.44
C GLU A 18 3.69 11.89 -3.70
N THR A 19 3.04 11.07 -2.87
CA THR A 19 1.59 10.89 -2.89
C THR A 19 1.13 10.52 -1.49
N SER A 20 -0.14 10.77 -1.18
CA SER A 20 -0.73 10.53 0.13
C SER A 20 -2.05 9.79 0.01
N LEU A 21 -2.35 8.98 1.02
CA LEU A 21 -3.63 8.29 1.17
C LEU A 21 -4.06 8.40 2.62
N LEU A 22 -5.30 8.85 2.84
CA LEU A 22 -5.88 8.91 4.18
C LEU A 22 -6.29 7.52 4.62
N VAL A 23 -5.80 7.09 5.78
CA VAL A 23 -6.20 5.83 6.41
C VAL A 23 -7.27 6.16 7.46
N PRO A 24 -8.52 5.66 7.32
CA PRO A 24 -9.67 6.15 8.09
C PRO A 24 -9.68 5.72 9.57
N ALA A 25 -8.84 4.76 9.95
CA ALA A 25 -8.71 4.28 11.31
C ALA A 25 -7.26 3.85 11.58
N ALA A 26 -6.85 3.86 12.85
CA ALA A 26 -5.53 3.40 13.24
C ALA A 26 -5.29 1.96 12.73
N ALA A 27 -4.19 1.76 12.02
CA ALA A 27 -3.92 0.50 11.33
C ALA A 27 -2.42 0.25 11.16
N THR A 28 -2.06 -1.03 11.10
CA THR A 28 -0.75 -1.45 10.61
C THR A 28 -0.81 -1.62 9.09
N VAL A 29 -0.05 -0.80 8.36
CA VAL A 29 -0.08 -0.76 6.89
C VAL A 29 1.30 -1.02 6.29
N ALA A 30 1.32 -1.50 5.05
CA ALA A 30 2.52 -1.55 4.20
C ALA A 30 2.18 -1.04 2.81
N VAL A 31 3.15 -0.42 2.14
CA VAL A 31 3.00 0.09 0.78
C VAL A 31 3.53 -0.95 -0.20
N GLN A 32 2.72 -1.32 -1.19
CA GLN A 32 3.13 -2.15 -2.31
C GLN A 32 3.35 -1.29 -3.55
N ALA A 33 4.53 -1.40 -4.15
CA ALA A 33 4.82 -0.81 -5.46
C ALA A 33 4.39 -1.81 -6.53
N LEU A 34 3.58 -1.37 -7.49
CA LEU A 34 3.08 -2.19 -8.58
C LEU A 34 3.66 -1.75 -9.92
N ASP A 35 3.84 -2.68 -10.85
CA ASP A 35 4.09 -2.34 -12.26
C ASP A 35 2.78 -1.93 -12.97
N ALA A 36 2.87 -1.63 -14.27
CA ALA A 36 1.70 -1.22 -15.07
C ALA A 36 0.63 -2.31 -15.22
N GLY A 37 0.97 -3.59 -15.00
CA GLY A 37 0.06 -4.72 -15.00
C GLY A 37 -0.54 -5.05 -13.63
N GLY A 38 -0.14 -4.33 -12.57
CA GLY A 38 -0.56 -4.59 -11.20
C GLY A 38 0.29 -5.63 -10.47
N THR A 39 1.42 -6.05 -11.04
CA THR A 39 2.34 -7.00 -10.40
C THR A 39 3.14 -6.29 -9.32
N VAL A 40 3.27 -6.89 -8.13
CA VAL A 40 4.07 -6.34 -7.04
C VAL A 40 5.56 -6.36 -7.40
N LEU A 41 6.17 -5.18 -7.45
CA LEU A 41 7.60 -4.96 -7.62
C LEU A 41 8.34 -4.94 -6.28
N GLY A 42 7.66 -4.53 -5.21
CA GLY A 42 8.25 -4.46 -3.87
C GLY A 42 7.23 -4.08 -2.80
N THR A 43 7.57 -4.35 -1.53
CA THR A 43 6.74 -4.02 -0.37
C THR A 43 7.60 -3.34 0.70
N SER A 44 7.07 -2.28 1.32
CA SER A 44 7.74 -1.58 2.42
C SER A 44 7.73 -2.39 3.72
N LYS A 45 8.47 -1.92 4.72
CA LYS A 45 8.22 -2.33 6.11
C LYS A 45 6.82 -1.89 6.53
N THR A 46 6.25 -2.61 7.50
CA THR A 46 4.98 -2.23 8.15
C THR A 46 5.16 -1.01 9.04
N VAL A 47 4.16 -0.12 9.02
CA VAL A 47 4.11 1.10 9.82
C VAL A 47 2.75 1.16 10.51
N THR A 48 2.74 1.59 11.77
CA THR A 48 1.51 1.89 12.50
C THR A 48 1.20 3.37 12.34
N VAL A 49 0.02 3.68 11.82
CA VAL A 49 -0.49 5.04 11.58
C VAL A 49 -1.78 5.29 12.34
#